data_AF-G2I7H2-F1
#
_entry.id   AF-G2I7H2-F1
#
_cell.length_a   1.000
_cell.length_b   1.000
_cell.length_c   1.000
_cell.angle_alpha   90.00
_cell.angle_beta   90.00
_cell.angle_gamma   90.00
#
_symmetry.space_group_name_H-M   'P 1'
#
loop_
_entity.id
_entity.type
_entity.pdbx_description
1 polymer ?
#
loop_
_entity_poly.entity_id
_entity_poly.type
_entity_poly.pdbx_seq_one_letter_code
_entity_poly.pdbx_strand_id
1 'polypeptide(L)'
;MRRMPIEVKQKVRPLTKGKISPIQSRSARAMLDWNQSRLAEKAGVSRMTVIDFEKEARVPHPNNLLAIQNAFEQAGIEFIDDNGRVPGVRLLRRWMIIQNAPEGFAKVGDPISIFTNEEYVMKLGAQTPQGVAPVNKSPEYGIYVQTYAAPGDNGTIIEVTRRPYSEPRSGHYDYVAFR
;
A
#
# COMPACT_ATOMS: atom_id res chain seq x y z
N MET A 1 -20.03 5.66 -28.51
CA MET A 1 -19.74 6.63 -27.43
C MET A 1 -18.54 6.08 -26.64
N ARG A 2 -17.33 6.61 -26.85
CA ARG A 2 -16.11 6.13 -26.19
C ARG A 2 -16.15 6.56 -24.72
N ARG A 3 -16.30 5.61 -23.79
CA ARG A 3 -16.17 5.90 -22.34
C ARG A 3 -14.69 6.16 -22.05
N MET A 4 -14.39 7.38 -21.60
CA MET A 4 -13.06 7.73 -21.14
C MET A 4 -12.72 6.92 -19.88
N PRO A 5 -11.47 6.45 -19.72
CA PRO A 5 -11.06 5.81 -18.48
C PRO A 5 -11.20 6.82 -17.33
N ILE A 6 -11.95 6.43 -16.30
CA ILE A 6 -12.08 7.22 -15.07
C ILE A 6 -10.73 7.09 -14.35
N GLU A 7 -9.91 8.12 -14.46
CA GLU A 7 -8.66 8.21 -13.71
C GLU A 7 -9.01 8.47 -12.24
N VAL A 8 -9.02 7.40 -11.43
CA VAL A 8 -9.30 7.50 -10.00
C VAL A 8 -8.09 8.14 -9.31
N LYS A 9 -8.10 9.47 -9.18
CA LYS A 9 -7.13 10.20 -8.35
C LYS A 9 -7.41 9.92 -6.88
N GLN A 10 -6.82 8.84 -6.35
CA GLN A 10 -6.93 8.50 -4.94
C GLN A 10 -6.27 9.58 -4.08
N LYS A 11 -7.06 10.28 -3.27
CA LYS A 11 -6.55 11.21 -2.25
C LYS A 11 -6.15 10.40 -1.03
N VAL A 12 -4.93 9.86 -1.04
CA VAL A 12 -4.34 9.10 0.08
C VAL A 12 -4.16 10.04 1.27
N ARG A 13 -4.75 9.70 2.43
CA ARG A 13 -4.43 10.41 3.69
C ARG A 13 -3.12 9.81 4.22
N PRO A 14 -2.14 10.65 4.62
CA PRO A 14 -0.87 10.15 5.12
C PRO A 14 -1.05 9.35 6.41
N LEU A 15 -0.27 8.28 6.56
CA LEU A 15 -0.28 7.39 7.73
C LEU A 15 0.29 8.09 8.97
N THR A 16 1.27 8.97 8.79
CA THR A 16 1.96 9.66 9.88
C THR A 16 1.76 11.18 9.84
N LYS A 17 1.53 11.80 11.00
CA LYS A 17 1.61 13.26 11.18
C LYS A 17 3.05 13.64 11.49
N GLY A 18 3.79 14.18 10.53
CA GLY A 18 5.17 14.66 10.74
C GLY A 18 5.94 14.78 9.44
N LYS A 19 7.01 15.58 9.40
CA LYS A 19 7.92 15.62 8.26
C LYS A 19 8.92 14.45 8.38
N ILE A 20 9.03 13.63 7.35
CA ILE A 20 10.03 12.56 7.30
C ILE A 20 11.46 13.11 7.33
N SER A 21 12.35 12.43 8.04
CA SER A 21 13.79 12.76 8.07
C SER A 21 14.58 12.05 6.96
N PRO A 22 15.76 12.57 6.57
CA PRO A 22 16.65 11.91 5.61
C PRO A 22 17.03 10.49 6.01
N ILE A 23 17.29 10.25 7.30
CA ILE A 23 17.60 8.90 7.80
C ILE A 23 16.41 7.96 7.66
N GLN A 24 15.19 8.40 7.97
CA GLN A 24 13.98 7.61 7.76
C GLN A 24 13.75 7.31 6.27
N SER A 25 14.02 8.24 5.37
CA SER A 25 13.96 8.00 3.92
C SER A 25 14.92 6.89 3.48
N ARG A 26 16.18 6.96 3.90
CA ARG A 26 17.19 5.94 3.56
C ARG A 26 16.81 4.57 4.14
N SER A 27 16.35 4.52 5.38
CA SER A 27 15.90 3.29 6.03
C SER A 27 14.67 2.68 5.35
N ALA A 28 13.67 3.51 5.01
CA ALA A 28 12.48 3.07 4.29
C ALA A 28 12.83 2.50 2.92
N ARG A 29 13.75 3.14 2.17
CA ARG A 29 14.25 2.59 0.91
C ARG A 29 14.95 1.24 1.10
N ALA A 30 15.78 1.10 2.12
CA ALA A 30 16.46 -0.16 2.39
C ALA A 30 15.45 -1.28 2.70
N MET A 31 14.41 -1.00 3.49
CA MET A 31 13.33 -1.97 3.77
C MET A 31 12.55 -2.40 2.52
N LEU A 32 12.38 -1.49 1.55
CA LEU A 32 11.66 -1.74 0.30
C LEU A 32 12.54 -2.23 -0.86
N ASP A 33 13.85 -2.36 -0.64
CA ASP A 33 14.85 -2.58 -1.70
C ASP A 33 14.75 -1.56 -2.86
N TRP A 34 14.49 -0.29 -2.52
CA TRP A 34 14.39 0.79 -3.49
C TRP A 34 15.70 1.54 -3.65
N ASN A 35 16.14 1.71 -4.89
CA ASN A 35 17.13 2.73 -5.23
C ASN A 35 16.49 4.13 -5.29
N GLN A 36 17.33 5.18 -5.33
CA GLN A 36 16.87 6.58 -5.35
C GLN A 36 16.04 6.93 -6.60
N SER A 37 16.30 6.28 -7.74
CA SER A 37 15.54 6.48 -8.97
C SER A 37 14.12 5.93 -8.84
N ARG A 38 13.97 4.76 -8.22
CA ARG A 38 12.67 4.14 -7.94
C ARG A 38 11.84 4.98 -6.98
N LEU A 39 12.46 5.53 -5.95
CA LEU A 39 11.77 6.45 -5.04
C LEU A 39 11.31 7.72 -5.77
N ALA A 40 12.17 8.31 -6.59
CA ALA A 40 11.83 9.49 -7.38
C ALA A 40 10.65 9.24 -8.34
N GLU A 41 10.67 8.10 -9.05
CA GLU A 41 9.57 7.65 -9.91
C GLU A 41 8.26 7.53 -9.11
N LYS A 42 8.28 6.82 -7.97
CA LYS A 42 7.11 6.58 -7.14
C LYS A 42 6.55 7.85 -6.49
N ALA A 43 7.42 8.79 -6.15
CA ALA A 43 7.05 10.07 -5.56
C ALA A 43 6.72 11.15 -6.59
N GLY A 44 6.96 10.93 -7.88
CA GLY A 44 6.74 11.94 -8.92
C GLY A 44 7.65 13.17 -8.77
N VAL A 45 8.88 12.98 -8.27
CA VAL A 45 9.88 14.05 -8.09
C VAL A 45 11.16 13.74 -8.88
N SER A 46 12.06 14.72 -9.02
CA SER A 46 13.35 14.45 -9.68
C SER A 46 14.27 13.62 -8.77
N ARG A 47 15.07 12.72 -9.38
CA ARG A 47 16.10 11.94 -8.66
C ARG A 47 17.06 12.83 -7.85
N MET A 48 17.42 13.99 -8.39
CA MET A 48 18.28 14.96 -7.70
C MET A 48 17.63 15.49 -6.41
N THR A 49 16.30 15.70 -6.40
CA THR A 49 15.57 16.09 -5.18
C THR A 49 15.71 15.04 -4.09
N VAL A 50 15.61 13.75 -4.45
CA VAL A 50 15.81 12.64 -3.50
C VAL A 50 17.25 12.61 -2.99
N ILE A 51 18.24 12.75 -3.88
CA ILE A 51 19.66 12.73 -3.49
C ILE A 51 19.98 13.84 -2.50
N ASP A 52 19.59 15.08 -2.81
CA ASP A 52 19.94 16.22 -1.96
C ASP A 52 19.21 16.18 -0.63
N PHE A 53 17.97 15.69 -0.62
CA PHE A 53 17.24 15.42 0.61
C PHE A 53 17.97 14.39 1.47
N GLU A 54 18.31 13.24 0.90
CA GLU A 54 18.94 12.13 1.63
C GLU A 54 20.38 12.42 2.03
N LYS A 55 21.05 13.37 1.38
CA LYS A 55 22.39 13.84 1.76
C LYS A 55 22.37 15.03 2.71
N GLU A 56 21.19 15.51 3.10
CA GLU A 56 21.04 16.73 3.90
C GLU A 56 21.63 17.98 3.23
N ALA A 57 21.80 17.94 1.91
CA ALA A 57 22.33 19.06 1.12
C ALA A 57 21.31 20.19 0.95
N ARG A 58 20.01 19.86 0.92
CA ARG A 58 18.91 20.82 0.96
C ARG A 58 17.65 20.22 1.56
N VAL A 59 16.81 21.07 2.14
CA VAL A 59 15.44 20.70 2.50
C VAL A 59 14.55 20.87 1.26
N PRO A 60 13.92 19.81 0.74
CA PRO A 60 13.00 19.94 -0.39
C PRO A 60 11.78 20.79 -0.04
N HIS A 61 11.13 21.32 -1.08
CA HIS A 61 9.86 22.00 -0.92
C HIS A 61 8.85 21.10 -0.18
N PRO A 62 8.01 21.62 0.73
CA PRO A 62 7.06 20.81 1.51
C PRO A 62 6.23 19.84 0.67
N ASN A 63 5.79 20.23 -0.52
CA ASN A 63 5.05 19.36 -1.45
C ASN A 63 5.87 18.14 -1.90
N ASN A 64 7.18 18.30 -2.15
CA ASN A 64 8.05 17.19 -2.56
C ASN A 64 8.31 16.24 -1.39
N LEU A 65 8.51 16.78 -0.17
CA LEU A 65 8.62 15.95 1.03
C LEU A 65 7.36 15.12 1.27
N LEU A 66 6.18 15.75 1.13
CA LEU A 66 4.90 15.07 1.25
C LEU A 66 4.75 13.99 0.17
N ALA A 67 5.17 14.25 -1.07
CA ALA A 67 5.12 13.27 -2.14
C ALA A 67 6.04 12.07 -1.88
N ILE A 68 7.25 12.31 -1.38
CA ILE A 68 8.20 11.26 -0.97
C ILE A 68 7.61 10.42 0.17
N GLN A 69 7.10 11.07 1.23
CA GLN A 69 6.45 10.39 2.35
C GLN A 69 5.27 9.52 1.86
N ASN A 70 4.37 10.08 1.05
CA ASN A 70 3.23 9.37 0.51
C ASN A 70 3.63 8.16 -0.34
N ALA A 71 4.74 8.24 -1.08
CA ALA A 71 5.24 7.12 -1.88
C ALA A 71 5.68 5.94 -1.01
N PHE A 72 6.35 6.22 0.11
CA PHE A 72 6.72 5.20 1.09
C PHE A 72 5.51 4.62 1.82
N GLU A 73 4.59 5.47 2.26
CA GLU A 73 3.38 5.05 2.96
C GLU A 73 2.48 4.18 2.08
N GLN A 74 2.37 4.51 0.79
CA GLN A 74 1.69 3.66 -0.19
C GLN A 74 2.40 2.32 -0.42
N ALA A 75 3.71 2.25 -0.18
CA ALA A 75 4.48 1.01 -0.23
C ALA A 75 4.48 0.24 1.09
N GLY A 76 3.66 0.65 2.08
CA GLY A 76 3.53 -0.02 3.37
C GLY A 76 4.57 0.39 4.40
N ILE A 77 5.25 1.53 4.23
CA ILE A 77 6.10 2.08 5.28
C ILE A 77 5.26 2.96 6.21
N GLU A 78 5.39 2.74 7.50
CA GLU A 78 4.91 3.66 8.52
C GLU A 78 6.10 4.39 9.12
N PHE A 79 6.00 5.72 9.17
CA PHE A 79 6.98 6.54 9.87
C PHE A 79 6.56 6.64 11.33
N ILE A 80 7.49 6.36 12.24
CA ILE A 80 7.29 6.52 13.67
C ILE A 80 7.89 7.87 14.03
N ASP A 81 7.02 8.86 14.19
CA ASP A 81 7.35 10.15 14.79
C ASP A 81 7.05 10.02 16.29
N ASP A 82 8.08 9.96 17.11
CA ASP A 82 7.92 9.77 18.55
C ASP A 82 8.38 11.04 19.23
N ASN A 83 7.41 11.82 19.73
CA ASN A 83 7.48 13.01 20.61
C ASN A 83 8.74 13.14 21.50
N GLY A 84 9.94 13.27 20.91
CA GLY A 84 11.23 13.35 21.61
C GLY A 84 12.06 12.05 21.75
N ARG A 85 11.80 10.96 21.01
CA ARG A 85 12.69 9.77 20.91
C ARG A 85 13.41 9.67 19.56
N VAL A 86 14.05 8.53 19.30
CA VAL A 86 14.78 8.23 18.06
C VAL A 86 13.79 7.96 16.92
N PRO A 87 13.89 8.67 15.77
CA PRO A 87 12.98 8.48 14.64
C PRO A 87 13.08 7.06 14.07
N GLY A 88 11.93 6.45 13.77
CA GLY A 88 11.83 5.07 13.29
C GLY A 88 11.09 4.92 11.96
N VAL A 89 11.29 3.77 11.32
CA VAL A 89 10.47 3.29 10.19
C VAL A 89 10.02 1.86 10.48
N ARG A 90 8.78 1.54 10.14
CA ARG A 90 8.22 0.20 10.26
C ARG A 90 7.66 -0.23 8.92
N LEU A 91 8.08 -1.40 8.44
CA LEU A 91 7.43 -2.05 7.31
C LEU A 91 6.16 -2.75 7.80
N LEU A 92 5.02 -2.29 7.32
CA LEU A 92 3.73 -2.92 7.57
C LEU A 92 3.62 -4.19 6.72
N ARG A 93 2.89 -5.18 7.26
CA ARG A 93 2.50 -6.35 6.47
C ARG A 93 1.62 -5.86 5.31
N ARG A 94 1.89 -6.32 4.10
CA ARG A 94 0.93 -6.10 3.00
C ARG A 94 -0.35 -6.81 3.37
N TRP A 95 -1.47 -6.17 3.08
CA TRP A 95 -2.78 -6.72 3.40
C TRP A 95 -3.79 -6.29 2.33
N MET A 96 -4.76 -7.16 2.09
CA MET A 96 -5.86 -6.96 1.16
C MET A 96 -7.17 -7.44 1.76
N ILE A 97 -8.27 -7.07 1.11
CA ILE A 97 -9.60 -7.52 1.49
C ILE A 97 -10.21 -8.29 0.32
N ILE A 98 -10.53 -9.56 0.56
CA ILE A 98 -11.29 -10.38 -0.37
C ILE A 98 -12.75 -10.39 0.09
N GLN A 99 -13.66 -10.03 -0.80
CA GLN A 99 -15.08 -9.95 -0.48
C GLN A 99 -15.76 -11.30 -0.74
N ASN A 100 -16.54 -11.79 0.22
CA ASN A 100 -17.33 -13.02 0.10
C ASN A 100 -16.53 -14.22 -0.43
N ALA A 101 -15.25 -14.33 -0.05
CA ALA A 101 -14.43 -15.46 -0.48
C ALA A 101 -15.04 -16.78 -0.01
N PRO A 102 -15.04 -17.84 -0.83
CA PRO A 102 -15.42 -19.17 -0.37
C PRO A 102 -14.65 -19.57 0.89
N GLU A 103 -15.21 -20.47 1.68
CA GLU A 103 -14.51 -21.01 2.84
C GLU A 103 -13.21 -21.71 2.41
N GLY A 104 -12.11 -21.38 3.09
CA GLY A 104 -10.79 -21.93 2.78
C GLY A 104 -10.18 -21.45 1.45
N PHE A 105 -10.71 -20.39 0.82
CA PHE A 105 -10.19 -19.86 -0.45
C PHE A 105 -8.74 -19.34 -0.33
N ALA A 106 -8.44 -18.60 0.72
CA ALA A 106 -7.10 -18.11 1.03
C ALA A 106 -6.62 -18.76 2.33
N LYS A 107 -5.46 -19.41 2.31
CA LYS A 107 -4.87 -20.08 3.48
C LYS A 107 -3.49 -19.52 3.79
N VAL A 108 -3.13 -19.52 5.06
CA VAL A 108 -1.76 -19.24 5.48
C VAL A 108 -0.81 -20.21 4.80
N GLY A 109 0.23 -19.69 4.16
CA GLY A 109 1.20 -20.45 3.36
C GLY A 109 0.91 -20.46 1.86
N ASP A 110 -0.28 -20.07 1.40
CA ASP A 110 -0.54 -19.99 -0.04
C ASP A 110 0.29 -18.89 -0.70
N PRO A 111 0.84 -19.12 -1.89
CA PRO A 111 1.35 -18.05 -2.73
C PRO A 111 0.18 -17.17 -3.20
N ILE A 112 0.43 -15.87 -3.29
CA ILE A 112 -0.54 -14.89 -3.77
C ILE A 112 0.11 -13.96 -4.78
N SER A 113 -0.66 -13.56 -5.80
CA SER A 113 -0.28 -12.54 -6.76
C SER A 113 -1.45 -11.62 -7.07
N ILE A 114 -1.20 -10.32 -7.12
CA ILE A 114 -2.21 -9.28 -7.33
C ILE A 114 -2.08 -8.75 -8.75
N PHE A 115 -3.19 -8.76 -9.48
CA PHE A 115 -3.22 -8.38 -10.89
C PHE A 115 -4.52 -7.67 -11.25
N THR A 116 -4.56 -7.07 -12.43
CA THR A 116 -5.77 -6.47 -13.01
C THR A 116 -6.31 -7.35 -14.13
N ASN A 117 -7.62 -7.59 -14.19
CA ASN A 117 -8.28 -8.29 -15.31
C ASN A 117 -9.08 -7.31 -16.18
N GLU A 118 -9.08 -7.56 -17.50
CA GLU A 118 -9.79 -6.82 -18.55
C GLU A 118 -11.29 -7.17 -18.64
N GLU A 119 -11.69 -8.41 -18.31
CA GLU A 119 -13.05 -8.93 -18.59
C GLU A 119 -14.18 -8.24 -17.82
N TYR A 120 -13.88 -7.51 -16.73
CA TYR A 120 -14.88 -6.77 -15.96
C TYR A 120 -14.28 -5.48 -15.38
N VAL A 121 -14.36 -4.37 -16.11
CA VAL A 121 -14.10 -2.99 -15.64
C VAL A 121 -12.91 -2.89 -14.67
N MET A 122 -11.67 -3.07 -15.14
CA MET A 122 -10.42 -2.81 -14.38
C MET A 122 -10.50 -3.21 -12.89
N LYS A 123 -10.84 -4.47 -12.59
CA LYS A 123 -10.88 -4.98 -11.22
C LYS A 123 -9.55 -5.64 -10.84
N LEU A 124 -9.16 -5.46 -9.59
CA LEU A 124 -8.01 -6.16 -9.01
C LEU A 124 -8.45 -7.57 -8.61
N GLY A 125 -7.67 -8.58 -9.00
CA GLY A 125 -7.82 -9.97 -8.62
C GLY A 125 -6.63 -10.44 -7.78
N ALA A 126 -6.90 -11.33 -6.85
CA ALA A 126 -5.88 -12.12 -6.15
C ALA A 126 -5.86 -13.52 -6.73
N GLN A 127 -4.71 -13.94 -7.26
CA GLN A 127 -4.45 -15.31 -7.72
C GLN A 127 -3.89 -16.09 -6.54
N THR A 128 -4.58 -17.15 -6.14
CA THR A 128 -4.08 -18.18 -5.22
C THR A 128 -4.13 -19.54 -5.92
N PRO A 129 -3.54 -20.60 -5.35
CA PRO A 129 -3.73 -21.97 -5.87
C PRO A 129 -5.20 -22.40 -5.94
N GLN A 130 -6.08 -21.75 -5.17
CA GLN A 130 -7.51 -22.03 -5.10
C GLN A 130 -8.32 -21.26 -6.15
N GLY A 131 -7.70 -20.35 -6.91
CA GLY A 131 -8.31 -19.64 -8.02
C GLY A 131 -8.11 -18.12 -7.96
N VAL A 132 -8.97 -17.39 -8.66
CA VAL A 132 -8.97 -15.92 -8.69
C VAL A 132 -10.16 -15.40 -7.92
N ALA A 133 -9.92 -14.52 -6.94
CA ALA A 133 -10.99 -13.78 -6.28
C ALA A 133 -10.87 -12.28 -6.52
N PRO A 134 -12.00 -11.56 -6.67
CA PRO A 134 -11.99 -10.12 -6.75
C PRO A 134 -11.54 -9.52 -5.42
N VAL A 135 -10.63 -8.54 -5.51
CA VAL A 135 -10.17 -7.75 -4.38
C VAL A 135 -10.90 -6.41 -4.41
N ASN A 136 -11.45 -5.98 -3.27
CA ASN A 136 -11.99 -4.65 -3.16
C ASN A 136 -10.88 -3.64 -2.86
N LYS A 137 -10.95 -2.46 -3.48
CA LYS A 137 -10.24 -1.29 -2.96
C LYS A 137 -10.94 -0.82 -1.69
N SER A 138 -10.15 -0.30 -0.74
CA SER A 138 -10.52 0.14 0.62
C SER A 138 -12.02 0.46 0.81
N PRO A 139 -12.73 -0.16 1.77
CA PRO A 139 -14.09 0.21 2.07
C PRO A 139 -14.17 1.67 2.55
N GLU A 140 -15.22 2.37 2.12
CA GLU A 140 -15.62 3.64 2.70
C GLU A 140 -16.13 3.42 4.13
N TYR A 141 -15.92 4.45 4.97
CA TYR A 141 -16.25 4.61 6.39
C TYR A 141 -15.24 4.08 7.41
N GLY A 142 -14.39 5.02 7.84
CA GLY A 142 -14.01 5.13 9.25
C GLY A 142 -12.64 4.59 9.60
N ILE A 143 -11.59 5.37 9.28
CA ILE A 143 -10.33 5.47 10.03
C ILE A 143 -9.62 4.11 10.23
N TYR A 144 -8.52 3.88 9.49
CA TYR A 144 -7.71 2.64 9.42
C TYR A 144 -8.31 1.60 8.43
N VAL A 145 -7.74 1.22 7.30
CA VAL A 145 -6.41 1.44 6.68
C VAL A 145 -6.62 1.20 5.17
N GLN A 146 -5.77 1.75 4.30
CA GLN A 146 -5.76 1.42 2.87
C GLN A 146 -5.25 -0.02 2.67
N THR A 147 -5.80 -0.81 1.74
CA THR A 147 -5.09 -2.02 1.28
C THR A 147 -3.75 -1.59 0.69
N TYR A 148 -2.64 -2.14 1.21
CA TYR A 148 -1.28 -1.89 0.69
C TYR A 148 -0.93 -2.79 -0.50
N ALA A 149 -1.81 -3.72 -0.85
CA ALA A 149 -1.67 -4.55 -2.03
C ALA A 149 -1.89 -3.72 -3.30
N ALA A 150 -0.89 -3.69 -4.17
CA ALA A 150 -0.95 -3.08 -5.50
C ALA A 150 -0.90 -4.15 -6.59
N PRO A 151 -1.48 -3.91 -7.78
CA PRO A 151 -1.23 -4.79 -8.93
C PRO A 151 0.28 -4.91 -9.20
N GLY A 152 0.73 -6.15 -9.39
CA GLY A 152 2.13 -6.54 -9.47
C GLY A 152 2.71 -7.08 -8.15
N ASP A 153 2.06 -6.84 -7.01
CA ASP A 153 2.49 -7.43 -5.74
C ASP A 153 2.31 -8.95 -5.74
N ASN A 154 3.26 -9.64 -5.14
CA ASN A 154 3.26 -11.08 -4.94
C ASN A 154 3.86 -11.40 -3.57
N GLY A 155 3.60 -12.61 -3.06
CA GLY A 155 4.16 -13.06 -1.79
C GLY A 155 3.49 -14.32 -1.26
N THR A 156 3.65 -14.57 0.03
CA THR A 156 3.02 -15.68 0.74
C THR A 156 2.05 -15.16 1.78
N ILE A 157 0.84 -15.72 1.82
CA ILE A 157 -0.16 -15.39 2.83
C ILE A 157 0.35 -15.81 4.21
N ILE A 158 0.30 -14.89 5.17
CA ILE A 158 0.76 -15.10 6.55
C ILE A 158 -0.37 -15.02 7.57
N GLU A 159 -1.50 -14.44 7.20
CA GLU A 159 -2.65 -14.27 8.08
C GLU A 159 -3.92 -14.13 7.25
N VAL A 160 -5.01 -14.77 7.71
CA VAL A 160 -6.34 -14.62 7.12
C VAL A 160 -7.33 -14.45 8.27
N THR A 161 -7.98 -13.28 8.33
CA THR A 161 -9.01 -12.97 9.33
C THR A 161 -10.34 -12.71 8.64
N ARG A 162 -11.33 -13.56 8.88
CA ARG A 162 -12.70 -13.39 8.37
C ARG A 162 -13.53 -12.52 9.30
N ARG A 163 -14.22 -11.50 8.77
CA ARG A 163 -15.17 -10.67 9.53
C ARG A 163 -16.49 -10.51 8.78
N PRO A 164 -17.64 -10.63 9.45
CA PRO A 164 -18.93 -10.32 8.85
C PRO A 164 -19.01 -8.82 8.50
N TYR A 165 -19.92 -8.46 7.59
CA TYR A 165 -20.24 -7.04 7.35
C TYR A 165 -20.82 -6.36 8.60
N SER A 166 -20.58 -5.05 8.70
CA SER A 166 -20.94 -4.24 9.88
C SER A 166 -22.42 -3.89 10.01
N GLU A 167 -23.23 -3.98 8.94
CA GLU A 167 -24.69 -3.73 8.92
C GLU A 167 -25.36 -4.55 7.79
N PRO A 168 -26.71 -4.62 7.65
CA PRO A 168 -27.53 -5.86 7.56
C PRO A 168 -27.41 -6.68 6.26
N ARG A 169 -26.35 -6.50 5.47
CA ARG A 169 -26.02 -7.32 4.31
C ARG A 169 -25.44 -8.66 4.76
N SER A 170 -25.91 -9.74 4.15
CA SER A 170 -25.25 -11.04 4.27
C SER A 170 -23.91 -11.01 3.55
N GLY A 171 -22.88 -11.56 4.19
CA GLY A 171 -21.53 -11.69 3.64
C GLY A 171 -20.44 -11.32 4.62
N HIS A 172 -19.21 -11.32 4.11
CA HIS A 172 -18.01 -11.16 4.92
C HIS A 172 -16.85 -10.59 4.10
N TYR A 173 -15.86 -10.11 4.84
CA TYR A 173 -14.55 -9.74 4.36
C TYR A 173 -13.50 -10.69 4.91
N ASP A 174 -12.64 -11.20 4.03
CA ASP A 174 -11.41 -11.88 4.44
C ASP A 174 -10.26 -10.87 4.34
N TYR A 175 -9.73 -10.50 5.49
CA TYR A 175 -8.52 -9.69 5.62
C TYR A 175 -7.32 -10.61 5.49
N VAL A 176 -6.61 -10.49 4.37
CA VAL A 176 -5.50 -11.37 4.02
C VAL A 176 -4.21 -10.57 4.11
N ALA A 177 -3.33 -10.90 5.04
CA ALA A 177 -1.98 -10.35 5.11
C ALA A 177 -1.00 -11.29 4.41
N PHE A 178 -0.04 -10.71 3.68
CA PHE A 178 1.00 -11.44 2.96
C PHE A 178 2.34 -10.70 3.04
N ARG A 179 3.43 -11.43 2.81
CA ARG A 179 4.80 -10.90 2.78
C ARG A 179 5.62 -11.55 1.69
#